data_AF-A0A4S8KJE5-F1
#
_entry.id   AF-A0A4S8KJE5-F1
#
_cell.length_a   1.000
_cell.length_b   1.000
_cell.length_c   1.000
_cell.angle_alpha   90.00
_cell.angle_beta   90.00
_cell.angle_gamma   90.00
#
_symmetry.space_group_name_H-M   'P 1'
#
loop_
_entity.id
_entity.type
_entity.pdbx_description
1 polymer ?
#
loop_
_entity_poly.entity_id
_entity_poly.type
_entity_poly.pdbx_seq_one_letter_code
_entity_poly.pdbx_strand_id
1 'polypeptide(L)' 'VILWFHDESIFYAHDRRRNNWYHKDGPCKPYKKGDGHSLMVADFVSADFGWLRSPDG' A
#
# COMPACT_ATOMS: atom_id res chain seq x y z
N VAL A 1 -6.61 31.38 3.25
CA VAL A 1 -7.02 30.06 2.70
C VAL A 1 -5.97 29.07 3.13
N ILE A 2 -6.36 27.92 3.68
CA ILE A 2 -5.42 26.84 4.01
C ILE A 2 -5.54 25.81 2.91
N LEU A 3 -4.41 25.43 2.30
CA LEU A 3 -4.36 24.45 1.24
C LEU A 3 -4.10 23.06 1.84
N TRP A 4 -4.93 22.10 1.46
CA TRP A 4 -4.81 20.69 1.81
C TRP A 4 -4.69 19.87 0.53
N PHE A 5 -3.76 18.91 0.52
CA PHE A 5 -3.57 17.93 -0.53
C PHE A 5 -4.13 16.59 -0.06
N HIS A 6 -4.93 15.95 -0.89
CA HIS A 6 -5.49 14.61 -0.66
C HIS A 6 -4.87 13.62 -1.63
N ASP A 7 -4.48 12.45 -1.13
CA ASP A 7 -4.06 11.34 -1.98
C ASP A 7 -4.48 9.99 -1.39
N GLU A 8 -4.62 9.00 -2.27
CA GLU A 8 -5.00 7.64 -1.94
C GLU A 8 -3.98 6.66 -2.51
N SER A 9 -3.39 5.84 -1.63
CA SER A 9 -2.35 4.89 -1.98
C SER A 9 -2.75 3.47 -1.56
N ILE A 10 -2.50 2.51 -2.47
CA ILE A 10 -2.73 1.09 -2.20
C ILE A 10 -1.39 0.38 -2.00
N PHE A 11 -1.23 -0.23 -0.82
CA PHE A 11 -0.09 -1.06 -0.47
C PHE A 11 -0.47 -2.53 -0.56
N TYR A 12 0.24 -3.28 -1.39
CA TYR A 12 0.02 -4.72 -1.53
C TYR A 12 0.90 -5.50 -0.54
N ALA A 13 0.32 -6.49 0.15
CA ALA A 13 1.09 -7.41 0.96
C ALA A 13 2.05 -8.20 0.07
N HIS A 14 3.28 -8.39 0.55
CA HIS A 14 4.33 -9.11 -0.19
C HIS A 14 4.67 -8.50 -1.56
N ASP A 15 4.53 -7.18 -1.72
CA ASP A 15 5.01 -6.50 -2.91
C ASP A 15 6.53 -6.80 -3.07
N ARG A 16 6.96 -7.13 -4.28
CA ARG A 16 8.32 -7.58 -4.67
C ARG A 16 8.68 -9.05 -4.41
N ARG A 17 8.37 -9.64 -3.24
CA ARG A 17 8.75 -11.05 -2.95
C ARG A 17 7.73 -11.75 -2.08
N ARG A 18 7.36 -12.98 -2.47
CA ARG A 18 6.53 -13.89 -1.71
C ARG A 18 7.23 -15.24 -1.58
N ASN A 19 7.31 -15.76 -0.37
CA ASN A 19 7.74 -17.14 -0.15
C ASN A 19 6.54 -18.05 -0.41
N ASN A 20 6.69 -18.99 -1.34
CA ASN A 20 5.68 -19.99 -1.65
C ASN A 20 6.34 -21.36 -1.69
N TRP A 21 5.55 -22.38 -1.41
CA TRP A 21 5.94 -23.76 -1.62
C TRP A 21 5.51 -24.18 -3.03
N TYR A 22 6.45 -24.70 -3.80
CA TYR A 22 6.21 -25.24 -5.14
C TYR A 22 6.86 -26.60 -5.26
N HIS A 23 6.33 -27.42 -6.16
CA HIS A 23 6.96 -28.68 -6.51
C HIS A 23 8.37 -28.42 -7.07
N LYS A 24 9.32 -29.32 -6.79
CA LYS A 24 10.73 -29.16 -7.22
C LYS A 24 10.88 -29.00 -8.75
N ASP A 25 10.00 -29.64 -9.52
CA ASP A 25 9.97 -29.58 -10.99
C ASP A 25 8.90 -28.60 -11.50
N GLY A 26 8.29 -27.82 -10.59
CA GLY A 26 7.26 -26.85 -10.93
C GLY A 26 7.85 -25.58 -11.54
N PRO A 27 7.19 -24.96 -12.54
CA PRO A 27 7.67 -23.72 -13.13
C PRO A 27 7.57 -22.56 -12.14
N CYS A 28 8.62 -21.73 -12.07
CA CYS A 28 8.57 -20.43 -11.38
C CYS A 28 7.68 -19.45 -12.16
N LYS A 29 6.38 -19.46 -11.86
CA LYS A 29 5.42 -18.54 -12.48
C LYS A 29 5.42 -17.19 -11.76
N PRO A 30 5.62 -16.07 -12.47
CA PRO A 30 5.40 -14.74 -11.91
C PRO A 30 3.98 -14.60 -11.38
N TYR A 31 3.85 -13.89 -10.28
CA TYR A 31 2.55 -13.58 -9.70
C TYR A 31 1.98 -12.30 -10.29
N LYS A 32 0.67 -12.26 -10.52
CA LYS A 32 -0.01 -11.04 -10.95
C LYS A 32 -0.11 -10.09 -9.76
N LYS A 33 0.43 -8.88 -9.89
CA LYS A 33 0.26 -7.81 -8.90
C LYS A 33 -1.23 -7.50 -8.75
N GLY A 34 -1.71 -7.38 -7.52
CA GLY A 34 -3.10 -7.05 -7.22
C GLY A 34 -3.94 -8.22 -6.73
N ASP A 35 -3.50 -9.46 -6.95
CA ASP A 35 -4.10 -10.58 -6.24
C ASP A 35 -3.55 -10.58 -4.79
N GLY A 36 -4.40 -10.90 -3.80
CA GLY A 36 -4.00 -11.00 -2.40
C GLY A 36 -4.39 -9.80 -1.53
N HIS A 37 -3.87 -9.77 -0.30
CA HIS A 37 -4.21 -8.73 0.66
C HIS A 37 -3.59 -7.39 0.28
N SER A 38 -4.38 -6.33 0.34
CA SER A 38 -3.93 -4.95 0.16
C SER A 38 -4.50 -4.06 1.24
N LEU A 39 -3.76 -3.01 1.58
CA LEU A 39 -4.21 -1.92 2.45
C LEU A 39 -4.32 -0.66 1.61
N MET A 40 -5.51 -0.07 1.57
CA MET A 40 -5.73 1.25 1.00
C MET A 40 -5.62 2.28 2.12
N VAL A 41 -4.82 3.32 1.90
CA VAL A 41 -4.62 4.42 2.84
C VAL A 41 -4.96 5.71 2.12
N ALA A 42 -5.74 6.56 2.76
CA ALA A 42 -6.15 7.86 2.28
C ALA A 42 -5.78 8.88 3.37
N ASP A 43 -5.11 9.97 3.01
CA ASP A 43 -4.68 10.98 3.98
C ASP A 43 -4.59 12.38 3.35
N PHE A 44 -4.66 13.40 4.21
CA PHE A 44 -4.53 14.79 3.84
C PHE A 44 -3.25 15.39 4.42
N VAL A 45 -2.54 16.18 3.62
CA VAL A 45 -1.33 16.89 4.06
C VAL A 45 -1.36 18.36 3.65
N SER A 46 -0.86 19.23 4.50
CA SER A 46 -0.61 20.63 4.20
C SER A 46 0.86 20.96 4.37
N ALA A 47 1.40 21.87 3.55
CA ALA A 47 2.77 22.32 3.68
C ALA A 47 3.02 23.04 5.02
N ASP A 48 2.01 23.77 5.51
CA ASP A 48 2.14 24.59 6.72
C ASP A 48 1.81 23.80 8.01
N PHE A 49 0.98 22.75 7.90
CA PHE A 49 0.43 22.03 9.06
C PHE A 49 0.78 20.54 9.12
N GLY A 50 1.42 19.98 8.08
CA GLY A 50 1.72 18.56 8.00
C GLY A 50 0.47 17.70 7.78
N TRP A 51 0.52 16.46 8.28
CA TRP A 51 -0.56 15.48 8.14
C TRP A 51 -1.78 15.85 8.98
N LEU A 52 -2.97 15.69 8.40
CA LEU A 52 -4.22 15.87 9.12
C LEU A 52 -4.42 14.70 10.09
N ARG A 53 -4.35 14.97 11.39
CA ARG A 53 -4.52 13.96 12.43
C ARG A 53 -5.74 14.23 13.27
N SER A 54 -6.42 13.15 13.63
CA SER A 54 -7.41 13.18 14.70
C SER A 54 -6.69 13.44 16.05
N PRO A 55 -7.38 14.02 17.05
CA PRO A 55 -6.83 14.13 18.41
C PRO A 55 -6.53 12.77 19.07
N ASP A 56 -7.19 11.72 18.60
CA ASP A 56 -7.20 10.36 19.13
C ASP A 56 -6.19 9.40 18.49
N GLY A 57 -5.56 9.81 17.39
CA GLY A 57 -4.59 9.00 16.63
C GLY A 57 -5.28 7.92 15.80
#